data_AF-A0A6J4NKQ9-F1
#
_entry.id   AF-A0A6J4NKQ9-F1
#
_cell.length_a   1.000
_cell.length_b   1.000
_cell.length_c   1.000
_cell.angle_alpha   90.00
_cell.angle_beta   90.00
_cell.angle_gamma   90.00
#
_symmetry.space_group_name_H-M   'P 1'
#
loop_
_entity.id
_entity.type
_entity.pdbx_description
1 polymer ?
#
loop_
_entity_poly.entity_id
_entity_poly.type
_entity_poly.pdbx_seq_one_letter_code
_entity_poly.pdbx_strand_id
1 'polypeptide(L)'
;WAAAGAAVLGADAATAVVERVLRRARPSGLGLVVHARTPGRLSFPSSHAASSTAAALAYGHLLGVPAAPAVVAPAMGLSRLVLGLHFPTDVAVGTAVGALAGRAAVRAAGGGRP
;
A
#
# COMPACT_ATOMS: atom_id res chain seq x y z
N TRP A 1 -10.97 -14.34 -5.82
CA TRP A 1 -9.69 -14.70 -5.20
C TRP A 1 -8.48 -14.39 -6.08
N ALA A 2 -8.33 -14.98 -7.28
CA ALA A 2 -7.17 -14.70 -8.15
C ALA A 2 -6.97 -13.21 -8.50
N ALA A 3 -8.04 -12.50 -8.88
CA ALA A 3 -7.98 -11.06 -9.15
C ALA A 3 -7.57 -10.22 -7.92
N ALA A 4 -7.94 -10.64 -6.71
CA ALA A 4 -7.54 -9.99 -5.47
C ALA A 4 -6.05 -10.20 -5.18
N GLY A 5 -5.53 -11.42 -5.39
CA GLY A 5 -4.10 -11.70 -5.31
C GLY A 5 -3.30 -10.89 -6.34
N ALA A 6 -3.79 -10.83 -7.59
CA ALA A 6 -3.17 -10.02 -8.65
C ALA A 6 -3.16 -8.52 -8.33
N ALA A 7 -4.19 -7.99 -7.66
CA ALA A 7 -4.22 -6.60 -7.22
C ALA A 7 -3.12 -6.28 -6.20
N VAL A 8 -2.92 -7.17 -5.23
CA VAL A 8 -1.88 -7.01 -4.20
C VAL A 8 -0.49 -7.08 -4.83
N LEU A 9 -0.23 -8.10 -5.66
CA LEU A 9 1.04 -8.25 -6.37
C LEU A 9 1.30 -7.08 -7.33
N GLY A 10 0.28 -6.62 -8.05
CA GLY A 10 0.37 -5.49 -8.95
C GLY A 10 0.67 -4.18 -8.23
N ALA A 11 0.05 -3.96 -7.06
CA ALA A 11 0.35 -2.80 -6.22
C ALA A 11 1.79 -2.82 -5.72
N ASP A 12 2.28 -3.98 -5.27
CA ASP A 12 3.66 -4.14 -4.79
C ASP A 12 4.67 -3.95 -5.94
N ALA A 13 4.42 -4.57 -7.10
CA ALA A 13 5.25 -4.44 -8.29
C ALA A 13 5.31 -2.99 -8.79
N ALA A 14 4.17 -2.29 -8.85
CA ALA A 14 4.13 -0.87 -9.22
C ALA A 14 4.98 -0.02 -8.27
N THR A 15 4.89 -0.29 -6.98
CA THR A 15 5.70 0.39 -5.96
C THR A 15 7.19 0.13 -6.18
N ALA A 16 7.57 -1.13 -6.42
CA ALA A 16 8.95 -1.54 -6.67
C ALA A 16 9.52 -1.00 -8.00
N VAL A 17 8.67 -0.75 -9.01
CA VAL A 17 9.09 -0.07 -10.24
C VAL A 17 9.36 1.40 -9.94
N VAL A 18 8.46 2.08 -9.24
CA VAL A 18 8.61 3.50 -8.90
C VAL A 18 9.84 3.74 -8.02
N GLU A 19 10.12 2.86 -7.06
CA GLU A 19 11.35 2.90 -6.25
C GLU A 19 12.61 2.84 -7.12
N ARG A 20 12.64 1.95 -8.12
CA ARG A 20 13.78 1.78 -9.04
C ARG A 20 13.95 2.96 -10.00
N VAL A 21 12.85 3.62 -10.38
CA VAL A 21 12.84 4.78 -11.29
C VAL A 21 13.22 6.06 -10.57
N LEU A 22 12.59 6.36 -9.43
CA LEU A 22 12.77 7.65 -8.76
C LEU A 22 13.99 7.70 -7.85
N ARG A 23 14.49 6.55 -7.37
CA ARG A 23 15.71 6.43 -6.53
C ARG A 23 15.81 7.47 -5.41
N ARG A 24 14.68 7.92 -4.87
CA ARG A 24 14.64 8.98 -3.86
C ARG A 24 15.25 8.44 -2.56
N ALA A 25 16.34 9.05 -2.11
CA ALA A 25 17.00 8.65 -0.88
C ALA A 25 16.06 8.84 0.32
N ARG A 26 16.05 7.86 1.23
CA ARG A 26 15.35 7.96 2.52
C ARG A 26 15.75 9.20 3.31
N PRO A 27 14.85 9.76 4.14
CA PRO A 27 15.22 10.82 5.07
C PRO A 27 16.20 10.30 6.12
N SER A 28 17.49 10.38 5.83
CA SER A 28 18.55 10.32 6.83
C SER A 28 18.98 11.75 7.14
N GLY A 29 18.85 12.18 8.41
CA GLY A 29 19.39 13.47 8.86
C GLY A 29 18.38 14.52 9.34
N LEU A 30 17.07 14.22 9.41
CA LEU A 30 16.03 15.15 9.90
C LEU A 30 15.67 14.98 11.39
N GLY A 31 16.48 14.26 12.18
CA GLY A 31 16.16 13.99 13.60
C GLY A 31 15.07 12.93 13.82
N LEU A 32 14.65 12.21 12.78
CA LEU A 32 13.71 11.09 12.86
C LEU A 32 14.40 9.85 13.43
N VAL A 33 13.92 9.36 14.58
CA VAL A 33 14.38 8.12 15.19
C VAL A 33 13.82 6.95 14.39
N VAL A 34 14.70 6.22 13.70
CA VAL A 34 14.33 5.02 12.95
C VAL A 34 14.25 3.84 13.92
N HIS A 35 13.04 3.40 14.23
CA HIS A 35 12.80 2.33 15.20
C HIS A 35 12.92 0.90 14.61
N ALA A 36 13.13 0.76 13.30
CA ALA A 36 13.26 -0.55 12.64
C ALA A 36 14.30 -0.54 11.52
N ARG A 37 15.17 -1.56 11.48
CA ARG A 37 16.10 -1.78 10.34
C ARG A 37 15.29 -2.13 9.10
N THR A 38 15.59 -1.48 7.99
CA THR A 38 14.97 -1.79 6.70
C THR A 38 16.06 -2.06 5.67
N PRO A 39 16.01 -3.17 4.91
CA PRO A 39 17.14 -3.58 4.06
C PRO A 39 17.39 -2.70 2.82
N GLY A 40 16.48 -1.76 2.51
CA GLY A 40 16.53 -0.95 1.29
C GLY A 40 16.64 0.56 1.56
N ARG A 41 17.47 1.25 0.77
CA ARG A 41 17.68 2.72 0.79
C ARG A 41 16.52 3.55 0.21
N LEU A 42 15.42 2.89 -0.20
CA LEU A 42 14.30 3.49 -0.95
C LEU A 42 13.06 3.52 -0.04
N SER A 43 12.33 4.63 -0.02
CA SER A 43 11.14 4.86 0.82
C SER A 43 9.90 5.28 0.07
N PHE A 44 10.00 5.44 -1.26
CA PHE A 44 8.94 5.98 -2.06
C PHE A 44 8.56 5.04 -3.21
N PRO A 45 7.29 4.61 -3.31
CA PRO A 45 6.16 4.75 -2.37
C PRO A 45 6.16 3.70 -1.24
N SER A 46 5.27 3.81 -0.24
CA SER A 46 5.11 2.77 0.79
C SER A 46 4.40 1.52 0.22
N SER A 47 5.16 0.46 -0.05
CA SER A 47 4.62 -0.82 -0.57
C SER A 47 3.65 -1.48 0.43
N HIS A 48 3.88 -1.29 1.74
CA HIS A 48 2.98 -1.79 2.78
C HIS A 48 1.64 -1.07 2.76
N ALA A 49 1.63 0.26 2.55
CA ALA A 49 0.38 1.02 2.42
C ALA A 49 -0.37 0.63 1.13
N ALA A 50 0.37 0.41 0.02
CA ALA A 50 -0.21 -0.01 -1.26
C ALA A 50 -0.81 -1.41 -1.21
N SER A 51 -0.04 -2.42 -0.81
CA SER A 51 -0.48 -3.82 -0.72
C SER A 51 -1.64 -4.00 0.26
N SER A 52 -1.58 -3.34 1.43
CA SER A 52 -2.62 -3.46 2.47
C SER A 52 -3.93 -2.79 2.05
N THR A 53 -3.86 -1.65 1.36
CA THR A 53 -5.05 -0.97 0.83
C THR A 53 -5.67 -1.79 -0.31
N ALA A 54 -4.87 -2.34 -1.21
CA ALA A 54 -5.33 -3.21 -2.29
C ALA A 54 -6.01 -4.48 -1.74
N ALA A 55 -5.39 -5.11 -0.74
CA ALA A 55 -5.93 -6.29 -0.07
C ALA A 55 -7.25 -5.98 0.64
N ALA A 56 -7.32 -4.90 1.41
CA ALA A 56 -8.53 -4.52 2.14
C ALA A 56 -9.71 -4.24 1.21
N LEU A 57 -9.47 -3.64 0.04
CA LEU A 57 -10.52 -3.41 -0.95
C LEU A 57 -10.95 -4.70 -1.65
N ALA A 58 -10.00 -5.47 -2.17
CA ALA A 58 -10.31 -6.63 -2.98
C ALA A 58 -10.86 -7.80 -2.15
N TYR A 59 -10.23 -8.12 -1.02
CA TYR A 59 -10.71 -9.16 -0.12
C TYR A 59 -11.88 -8.69 0.73
N GLY A 60 -11.93 -7.42 1.14
CA GLY A 60 -13.11 -6.87 1.82
C GLY A 60 -14.38 -7.01 0.98
N HIS A 61 -14.29 -6.79 -0.34
CA HIS A 61 -15.39 -7.05 -1.24
C HIS A 61 -15.78 -8.54 -1.30
N LEU A 62 -14.81 -9.44 -1.46
CA LEU A 62 -15.06 -10.90 -1.54
C LEU A 62 -15.63 -11.48 -0.24
N LEU A 63 -15.27 -10.90 0.90
CA LEU A 63 -15.69 -11.36 2.23
C LEU A 63 -16.97 -10.65 2.72
N GLY A 64 -17.58 -9.76 1.93
CA GLY A 64 -18.77 -9.01 2.33
C GLY A 64 -18.49 -7.92 3.39
N VAL A 65 -17.24 -7.47 3.53
CA VAL A 65 -16.79 -6.44 4.47
C VAL A 65 -16.27 -5.21 3.70
N PRO A 66 -17.14 -4.43 3.03
CA PRO A 66 -16.72 -3.30 2.19
C PRO A 66 -16.06 -2.16 2.98
N ALA A 67 -16.25 -2.12 4.30
CA ALA A 67 -15.66 -1.12 5.20
C ALA A 67 -14.21 -1.45 5.61
N ALA A 68 -13.67 -2.63 5.29
CA ALA A 68 -12.31 -3.04 5.67
C ALA A 68 -11.20 -2.00 5.34
N PRO A 69 -11.22 -1.30 4.17
CA PRO A 69 -10.22 -0.29 3.86
C PRO A 69 -10.19 0.90 4.82
N ALA A 70 -11.34 1.26 5.40
CA ALA A 70 -11.47 2.40 6.31
C ALA A 70 -10.73 2.19 7.63
N VAL A 71 -10.39 0.94 7.98
CA VAL A 71 -9.63 0.59 9.18
C VAL A 71 -8.20 0.19 8.81
N VAL A 72 -8.04 -0.68 7.82
CA VAL A 72 -6.74 -1.27 7.47
C VAL A 72 -5.77 -0.24 6.89
N ALA A 73 -6.23 0.63 5.99
CA ALA A 73 -5.37 1.63 5.36
C ALA A 73 -4.83 2.67 6.37
N PRO A 74 -5.65 3.31 7.24
CA PRO A 74 -5.12 4.25 8.23
C PRO A 74 -4.29 3.56 9.30
N ALA A 75 -4.65 2.35 9.78
CA ALA A 75 -3.86 1.62 10.75
C ALA A 75 -2.46 1.29 10.20
N MET A 76 -2.38 0.78 8.97
CA MET A 76 -1.10 0.50 8.31
C MET A 76 -0.32 1.80 8.05
N GLY A 77 -0.98 2.85 7.56
CA GLY A 77 -0.36 4.15 7.34
C GLY A 77 0.25 4.73 8.61
N LEU A 78 -0.50 4.70 9.73
CA LEU A 78 -0.03 5.17 11.04
C LEU A 78 1.18 4.37 11.51
N SER A 79 1.20 3.05 11.34
CA SER A 79 2.37 2.22 11.71
C SER A 79 3.65 2.68 11.02
N ARG A 80 3.56 3.08 9.74
CA ARG A 80 4.73 3.51 8.95
C ARG A 80 5.22 4.90 9.34
N LEU A 81 4.32 5.77 9.80
CA LEU A 81 4.64 7.08 10.33
C LEU A 81 5.27 6.99 11.73
N VAL A 82 4.66 6.19 12.63
CA VAL A 82 5.15 5.98 14.00
C VAL A 82 6.55 5.37 14.01
N LEU A 83 6.82 4.42 13.10
CA LEU A 83 8.16 3.84 12.97
C LEU A 83 9.19 4.79 12.34
N GLY A 84 8.78 5.98 11.90
CA GLY A 84 9.64 6.97 11.24
C GLY A 84 10.17 6.51 9.88
N LEU A 85 9.52 5.52 9.26
CA LEU A 85 10.07 4.84 8.07
C LEU A 85 9.68 5.51 6.74
N HIS A 86 8.65 6.35 6.75
CA HIS A 86 8.10 6.99 5.55
C HIS A 86 7.60 8.40 5.84
N PHE A 87 7.66 9.27 4.84
CA PHE A 87 6.95 10.53 4.90
C PHE A 87 5.43 10.31 4.76
N PRO A 88 4.60 11.21 5.32
CA PRO A 88 3.14 11.21 5.08
C PRO A 88 2.77 11.15 3.59
N THR A 89 3.56 11.79 2.74
CA THR A 89 3.41 11.75 1.27
C THR A 89 3.61 10.35 0.70
N ASP A 90 4.57 9.57 1.23
CA ASP A 90 4.90 8.23 0.71
C ASP A 90 3.79 7.23 1.09
N VAL A 91 3.18 7.43 2.26
CA VAL A 91 1.99 6.70 2.71
C VAL A 91 0.77 7.07 1.86
N ALA A 92 0.53 8.36 1.63
CA ALA A 92 -0.59 8.82 0.81
C ALA A 92 -0.53 8.27 -0.63
N VAL A 93 0.65 8.33 -1.26
CA VAL A 93 0.86 7.80 -2.61
C VAL A 93 0.72 6.27 -2.61
N GLY A 94 1.30 5.57 -1.62
CA GLY A 94 1.13 4.12 -1.49
C GLY A 94 -0.34 3.71 -1.37
N THR A 95 -1.09 4.34 -0.48
CA THR A 95 -2.53 4.12 -0.32
C THR A 95 -3.30 4.38 -1.61
N ALA A 96 -2.97 5.44 -2.36
CA ALA A 96 -3.62 5.74 -3.64
C ALA A 96 -3.35 4.64 -4.69
N VAL A 97 -2.11 4.17 -4.82
CA VAL A 97 -1.75 3.05 -5.71
C VAL A 97 -2.53 1.78 -5.33
N GLY A 98 -2.56 1.46 -4.04
CA GLY A 98 -3.33 0.33 -3.52
C GLY A 98 -4.83 0.46 -3.79
N ALA A 99 -5.38 1.66 -3.66
CA ALA A 99 -6.79 1.93 -3.92
C ALA A 99 -7.18 1.72 -5.38
N LEU A 100 -6.32 2.14 -6.32
CA LEU A 100 -6.52 1.92 -7.75
C LEU A 100 -6.49 0.43 -8.10
N ALA A 101 -5.48 -0.30 -7.62
CA ALA A 101 -5.34 -1.74 -7.86
C ALA A 101 -6.53 -2.53 -7.27
N GLY A 102 -6.89 -2.25 -6.01
CA GLY A 102 -8.01 -2.90 -5.33
C GLY A 102 -9.35 -2.62 -6.02
N ARG A 103 -9.63 -1.37 -6.41
CA ARG A 103 -10.85 -1.02 -7.16
C ARG A 103 -10.90 -1.65 -8.55
N ALA A 104 -9.77 -1.77 -9.24
CA ALA A 104 -9.71 -2.47 -10.52
C ALA A 104 -10.09 -3.94 -10.38
N ALA A 105 -9.59 -4.62 -9.33
CA ALA A 105 -9.96 -6.01 -9.05
C ALA A 105 -11.42 -6.16 -8.65
N VAL A 106 -11.98 -5.25 -7.85
CA VAL A 106 -13.42 -5.26 -7.51
C VAL A 106 -14.26 -5.08 -8.77
N ARG A 107 -13.89 -4.18 -9.70
CA ARG A 107 -14.61 -4.00 -10.97
C ARG A 107 -14.52 -5.22 -11.88
N ALA A 108 -13.35 -5.85 -11.95
CA ALA A 108 -13.16 -7.09 -12.70
C ALA A 108 -14.00 -8.24 -12.11
N ALA A 109 -14.18 -8.25 -10.78
CA ALA A 109 -15.02 -9.22 -10.09
C ALA A 109 -16.53 -8.92 -10.23
N GLY A 110 -16.93 -7.65 -10.29
CA GLY A 110 -18.34 -7.20 -10.36
C GLY A 110 -19.11 -7.58 -11.62
N GLY A 111 -18.51 -8.29 -12.58
CA GLY A 111 -19.22 -9.03 -13.64
C GLY A 111 -19.88 -10.33 -13.13
N GLY A 112 -19.46 -10.85 -11.98
CA GLY A 112 -20.15 -11.88 -11.20
C GLY A 112 -20.49 -11.29 -9.84
N ARG A 113 -21.77 -10.99 -9.62
CA ARG A 113 -22.22 -10.45 -8.32
C ARG A 113 -21.97 -11.47 -7.19
N PRO A 114 -21.75 -11.00 -5.95
CA PRO A 114 -21.72 -11.88 -4.76
C PRO A 114 -23.04 -12.61 -4.56
#